data_AF-A0A1E5E248-F1
#
_entry.id   AF-A0A1E5E248-F1
#
_cell.length_a   1.000
_cell.length_b   1.000
_cell.length_c   1.000
_cell.angle_alpha   90.00
_cell.angle_beta   90.00
_cell.angle_gamma   90.00
#
_symmetry.space_group_name_H-M   'P 1'
#
loop_
_entity.id
_entity.type
_entity.pdbx_description
1 polymer ?
#
loop_
_entity_poly.entity_id
_entity_poly.type
_entity_poly.pdbx_seq_one_letter_code
_entity_poly.pdbx_strand_id
1 'polypeptide(L)'
;MFLSGCASKPSHVPTSNQVEIAQNVWVDMPKPADLGYSLTASQLISVQYKNTQNQLPIQLQVSPQKLVLAGFSSWGSRLLSLTYQDGKIDIDVMAGLGNALPKPEQVLFNLMITLWPLEVWQQPLSQVHWQLTEHINSDPKTNIQTKQRTLIDDQGKIMATIDYSSVDPLKGDISFINQQLGFTIKIKTLQYNQD
;
A
#
# COMPACT_ATOMS: atom_id res chain seq x y z
N MET A 1 21.41 -41.69 -24.18
CA MET A 1 21.74 -40.97 -22.94
C MET A 1 20.98 -39.65 -23.00
N PHE A 2 19.82 -39.57 -22.34
CA PHE A 2 19.01 -38.34 -22.31
C PHE A 2 19.53 -37.48 -21.16
N LEU A 3 20.10 -36.32 -21.47
CA LEU A 3 20.46 -35.31 -20.49
C LEU A 3 19.25 -34.40 -20.29
N SER A 4 18.47 -34.68 -19.24
CA SER A 4 17.47 -33.74 -18.72
C SER A 4 18.20 -32.59 -18.03
N GLY A 5 18.28 -31.44 -18.68
CA GLY A 5 18.72 -30.19 -18.06
C GLY A 5 17.59 -29.62 -17.22
N CYS A 6 17.74 -29.61 -15.89
CA CYS A 6 16.88 -28.83 -15.02
C CYS A 6 17.11 -27.34 -15.30
N ALA A 7 16.19 -26.71 -16.01
CA ALA A 7 16.14 -25.25 -16.11
C ALA A 7 15.80 -24.70 -14.72
N SER A 8 16.81 -24.21 -14.00
CA SER A 8 16.63 -23.40 -12.81
C SER A 8 15.92 -22.10 -13.23
N LYS A 9 14.72 -21.86 -12.68
CA LYS A 9 14.02 -20.60 -12.85
C LYS A 9 14.92 -19.47 -12.31
N PRO A 10 15.13 -18.36 -13.03
CA PRO A 10 15.90 -17.24 -12.52
C PRO A 10 15.22 -16.71 -11.25
N SER A 11 15.97 -16.68 -10.14
CA SER A 11 15.54 -16.02 -8.92
C SER A 11 15.52 -14.51 -9.18
N HIS A 12 14.34 -13.90 -9.09
CA HIS A 12 14.19 -12.45 -9.20
C HIS A 12 15.02 -11.78 -8.09
N VAL A 13 15.93 -10.87 -8.46
CA VAL A 13 16.67 -10.03 -7.51
C VAL A 13 15.91 -8.73 -7.39
N PRO A 14 15.25 -8.43 -6.25
CA PRO A 14 14.47 -7.22 -6.09
C PRO A 14 15.34 -5.97 -6.26
N THR A 15 14.84 -4.98 -6.99
CA THR A 15 15.45 -3.64 -7.03
C THR A 15 15.07 -2.85 -5.77
N SER A 16 15.70 -1.69 -5.56
CA SER A 16 15.54 -0.86 -4.35
C SER A 16 14.16 -0.19 -4.18
N ASN A 17 13.28 -0.29 -5.18
CA ASN A 17 11.92 0.27 -5.16
C ASN A 17 10.84 -0.77 -5.46
N GLN A 18 11.16 -2.07 -5.35
CA GLN A 18 10.20 -3.15 -5.54
C GLN A 18 9.64 -3.64 -4.21
N VAL A 19 8.38 -4.07 -4.25
CA VAL A 19 7.69 -4.70 -3.13
C VAL A 19 7.09 -6.04 -3.57
N GLU A 20 7.19 -7.02 -2.69
CA GLU A 20 6.56 -8.33 -2.89
C GLU A 20 5.09 -8.25 -2.47
N ILE A 21 4.16 -8.30 -3.43
CA ILE A 21 2.71 -8.12 -3.19
C ILE A 21 1.95 -9.46 -3.05
N ALA A 22 2.56 -10.55 -3.50
CA ALA A 22 2.18 -11.94 -3.27
C ALA A 22 3.43 -12.82 -3.38
N GLN A 23 3.31 -14.10 -3.04
CA GLN A 23 4.46 -15.03 -3.03
C GLN A 23 5.22 -15.02 -4.36
N ASN A 24 6.45 -14.52 -4.36
CA ASN A 24 7.31 -14.33 -5.52
C ASN A 24 6.76 -13.39 -6.62
N VAL A 25 5.83 -12.48 -6.28
CA VAL A 25 5.29 -11.47 -7.19
C VAL A 25 5.79 -10.10 -6.75
N TRP A 26 6.68 -9.52 -7.55
CA TRP A 26 7.35 -8.25 -7.26
C TRP A 26 6.86 -7.15 -8.19
N VAL A 27 6.54 -5.99 -7.63
CA VAL A 27 6.03 -4.84 -8.39
C VAL A 27 6.82 -3.59 -8.04
N ASP A 28 7.14 -2.81 -9.07
CA ASP A 28 7.77 -1.50 -8.92
C ASP A 28 6.79 -0.51 -8.27
N MET A 29 7.27 0.25 -7.28
CA MET A 29 6.46 1.30 -6.66
C MET A 29 6.41 2.55 -7.57
N PRO A 30 5.21 3.13 -7.84
CA PRO A 30 5.08 4.44 -8.49
C PRO A 30 5.91 5.50 -7.76
N LYS A 31 6.36 6.56 -8.42
CA LYS A 31 7.20 7.60 -7.79
C LYS A 31 6.38 8.48 -6.84
N PRO A 32 7.03 9.18 -5.88
CA PRO A 32 6.35 10.17 -5.04
C PRO A 32 5.61 11.25 -5.85
N ALA A 33 6.22 11.76 -6.93
CA ALA A 33 5.60 12.72 -7.84
C ALA A 33 4.30 12.23 -8.49
N ASP A 34 4.11 10.92 -8.64
CA ASP A 34 2.95 10.33 -9.28
C ASP A 34 1.66 10.50 -8.44
N LEU A 35 1.76 10.99 -7.19
CA LEU A 35 0.60 11.42 -6.41
C LEU A 35 -0.11 12.63 -7.04
N GLY A 36 0.64 13.49 -7.73
CA GLY A 36 0.14 14.68 -8.42
C GLY A 36 0.01 15.94 -7.55
N TYR A 37 0.25 15.85 -6.24
CA TYR A 37 0.23 16.98 -5.30
C TYR A 37 1.17 16.73 -4.12
N SER A 38 1.49 17.78 -3.36
CA SER A 38 2.21 17.61 -2.09
C SER A 38 1.23 17.35 -0.96
N LEU A 39 1.58 16.46 -0.05
CA LEU A 39 0.70 16.01 1.03
C LEU A 39 1.46 15.96 2.35
N THR A 40 0.88 16.54 3.40
CA THR A 40 1.21 16.17 4.78
C THR A 40 -0.04 15.63 5.44
N ALA A 41 0.01 14.42 6.01
CA ALA A 41 -1.13 13.78 6.64
C ALA A 41 -0.76 13.06 7.93
N SER A 42 -1.59 13.27 8.95
CA SER A 42 -1.64 12.45 10.15
C SER A 42 -2.74 11.41 9.97
N GLN A 43 -2.38 10.13 9.98
CA GLN A 43 -3.30 9.03 9.74
C GLN A 43 -3.21 7.99 10.86
N LEU A 44 -4.31 7.28 11.10
CA LEU A 44 -4.34 6.11 11.96
C LEU A 44 -4.54 4.87 11.10
N ILE A 45 -3.55 3.98 11.10
CA ILE A 45 -3.64 2.68 10.45
C ILE A 45 -4.02 1.64 11.49
N SER A 46 -5.15 0.97 11.29
CA SER A 46 -5.58 -0.17 12.12
C SER A 46 -5.48 -1.45 11.30
N VAL A 47 -4.65 -2.40 11.74
CA VAL A 47 -4.52 -3.71 11.13
C VAL A 47 -5.29 -4.71 11.96
N GLN A 48 -6.24 -5.39 11.33
CA GLN A 48 -7.00 -6.47 11.91
C GLN A 48 -6.63 -7.79 11.23
N TYR A 49 -6.19 -8.76 12.02
CA TYR A 49 -5.90 -10.10 11.57
C TYR A 49 -6.38 -11.11 12.61
N LYS A 50 -7.28 -12.01 12.22
CA LYS A 50 -7.98 -12.94 13.13
C LYS A 50 -8.59 -12.16 14.32
N ASN A 51 -8.20 -12.49 15.54
CA ASN A 51 -8.69 -11.87 16.78
C ASN A 51 -7.78 -10.75 17.29
N THR A 52 -6.77 -10.35 16.51
CA THR A 52 -5.83 -9.30 16.88
C THR A 52 -6.11 -8.04 16.10
N GLN A 53 -6.12 -6.90 16.81
CA GLN A 53 -6.21 -5.58 16.22
C GLN A 53 -5.09 -4.73 16.77
N ASN A 54 -4.25 -4.22 15.89
CA ASN A 54 -3.16 -3.32 16.22
C ASN A 54 -3.39 -1.97 15.53
N GLN A 55 -2.99 -0.90 16.19
CA GLN A 55 -3.10 0.44 15.64
C GLN A 55 -1.73 1.10 15.61
N LEU A 56 -1.49 1.86 14.55
CA LEU A 56 -0.24 2.55 14.29
C LEU A 56 -0.57 3.96 13.79
N PRO A 57 -0.41 4.98 14.64
CA PRO A 57 -0.36 6.37 14.20
C PRO A 57 0.79 6.57 13.21
N ILE A 58 0.48 7.21 12.08
CA ILE A 58 1.41 7.51 10.98
C ILE A 58 1.44 9.02 10.74
N GLN A 59 2.64 9.54 10.52
CA GLN A 59 2.86 10.80 9.83
C GLN A 59 3.37 10.50 8.42
N LEU A 60 2.65 10.99 7.40
CA LEU A 60 2.98 10.88 6.00
C LEU A 60 3.32 12.27 5.47
N GLN A 61 4.44 12.39 4.78
CA GLN A 61 4.81 13.58 4.02
C GLN A 61 5.21 13.17 2.60
N VAL A 62 4.63 13.82 1.60
CA VAL A 62 4.88 13.58 0.19
C VAL A 62 5.18 14.90 -0.49
N SER A 63 6.30 14.96 -1.18
CA SER A 63 6.64 15.97 -2.18
C SER A 63 6.96 15.26 -3.50
N PRO A 64 7.10 15.99 -4.62
CA PRO A 64 7.45 15.35 -5.88
C PRO A 64 8.77 14.57 -5.84
N GLN A 65 9.72 14.98 -4.99
CA GLN A 65 11.03 14.35 -4.88
C GLN A 65 11.06 13.23 -3.86
N LYS A 66 10.20 13.26 -2.83
CA LYS A 66 10.40 12.45 -1.63
C LYS A 66 9.09 12.11 -0.94
N LEU A 67 9.00 10.88 -0.49
CA LEU A 67 8.01 10.43 0.48
C LEU A 67 8.72 10.08 1.79
N VAL A 68 8.17 10.56 2.90
CA VAL A 68 8.59 10.20 4.26
C VAL A 68 7.38 9.66 5.01
N LEU A 69 7.59 8.53 5.67
CA LEU A 69 6.62 7.91 6.55
C LEU A 69 7.27 7.68 7.91
N ALA A 70 6.58 8.05 8.98
CA ALA A 70 6.97 7.73 10.34
C ALA A 70 5.80 7.09 11.09
N GLY A 71 6.03 5.93 11.68
CA GLY A 71 5.06 5.21 12.49
C GLY A 71 5.42 5.23 13.97
N PHE A 72 4.42 5.43 14.82
CA PHE A 72 4.60 5.66 16.26
C PHE A 72 3.88 4.61 17.11
N SER A 73 4.40 4.33 18.29
CA SER A 73 3.68 3.56 19.31
C SER A 73 2.55 4.39 19.92
N SER A 74 1.65 3.74 20.64
CA SER A 74 0.59 4.42 21.41
C SER A 74 1.12 5.39 22.48
N TRP A 75 2.41 5.30 22.83
CA TRP A 75 3.09 6.20 23.77
C TRP A 75 4.02 7.22 23.09
N GLY A 76 3.97 7.33 21.75
CA GLY A 76 4.67 8.37 20.99
C GLY A 76 6.11 8.05 20.60
N SER A 77 6.64 6.87 20.91
CA SER A 77 7.96 6.46 20.42
C SER A 77 7.90 6.12 18.94
N ARG A 78 8.87 6.60 18.13
CA ARG A 78 8.97 6.23 16.71
C ARG A 78 9.37 4.75 16.59
N LEU A 79 8.47 3.93 16.07
CA LEU A 79 8.69 2.49 15.89
C LEU A 79 9.34 2.18 14.55
N LEU A 80 8.98 2.95 13.52
CA LEU A 80 9.55 2.82 12.19
C LEU A 80 9.59 4.17 11.48
N SER A 81 10.52 4.31 10.55
CA SER A 81 10.55 5.35 9.56
C SER A 81 10.91 4.76 8.21
N LEU A 82 10.31 5.29 7.16
CA LEU A 82 10.62 4.95 5.78
C LEU A 82 10.81 6.24 5.00
N THR A 83 11.81 6.26 4.13
CA THR A 83 11.98 7.30 3.11
C THR A 83 11.99 6.65 1.75
N TYR A 84 11.20 7.18 0.81
CA TYR A 84 11.29 6.83 -0.59
C TYR A 84 11.71 8.04 -1.41
N GLN A 85 12.91 7.97 -1.98
CA GLN A 85 13.53 9.04 -2.74
C GLN A 85 14.46 8.44 -3.80
N ASP A 86 14.50 9.04 -5.00
CA ASP A 86 15.44 8.65 -6.07
C ASP A 86 15.43 7.15 -6.42
N GLY A 87 14.24 6.51 -6.40
CA GLY A 87 14.12 5.07 -6.69
C GLY A 87 14.62 4.16 -5.57
N LYS A 88 14.81 4.67 -4.35
CA LYS A 88 15.32 3.91 -3.20
C LYS A 88 14.40 4.05 -2.00
N ILE A 89 14.11 2.91 -1.39
CA ILE A 89 13.34 2.82 -0.15
C ILE A 89 14.32 2.55 0.99
N ASP A 90 14.55 3.55 1.84
CA ASP A 90 15.36 3.45 3.06
C ASP A 90 14.45 3.24 4.26
N ILE A 91 14.78 2.26 5.11
CA ILE A 91 13.93 1.81 6.21
C ILE A 91 14.72 1.79 7.50
N ASP A 92 14.15 2.36 8.54
CA ASP A 92 14.64 2.34 9.91
C ASP A 92 13.55 1.77 10.81
N VAL A 93 13.80 0.62 11.45
CA VAL A 93 12.87 -0.01 12.39
C VAL A 93 13.54 -0.10 13.75
N MET A 94 12.81 0.25 14.80
CA MET A 94 13.28 0.10 16.18
C MET A 94 13.71 -1.35 16.44
N ALA A 95 14.91 -1.49 17.00
CA ALA A 95 15.51 -2.79 17.29
C ALA A 95 14.60 -3.66 18.16
N GLY A 96 14.50 -4.94 17.82
CA GLY A 96 13.68 -5.91 18.56
C GLY A 96 12.21 -6.01 18.14
N LEU A 97 11.73 -5.19 17.20
CA LEU A 97 10.32 -5.19 16.74
C LEU A 97 10.08 -5.88 15.39
N GLY A 98 11.13 -6.32 14.68
CA GLY A 98 11.03 -6.75 13.27
C GLY A 98 9.99 -7.84 12.97
N ASN A 99 9.76 -8.79 13.90
CA ASN A 99 8.79 -9.87 13.70
C ASN A 99 7.38 -9.55 14.25
N ALA A 100 7.25 -8.48 15.04
CA ALA A 100 5.98 -8.08 15.63
C ALA A 100 5.22 -7.04 14.78
N LEU A 101 5.92 -6.41 13.84
CA LEU A 101 5.37 -5.40 12.94
C LEU A 101 5.16 -5.98 11.53
N PRO A 102 4.15 -5.50 10.79
CA PRO A 102 4.10 -5.73 9.35
C PRO A 102 5.39 -5.23 8.68
N LYS A 103 5.80 -5.89 7.59
CA LYS A 103 6.93 -5.44 6.77
C LYS A 103 6.71 -3.97 6.34
N PRO A 104 7.63 -3.03 6.61
CA PRO A 104 7.43 -1.61 6.29
C PRO A 104 7.14 -1.33 4.81
N GLU A 105 7.75 -2.09 3.91
CA GLU A 105 7.52 -2.01 2.46
C GLU A 105 6.07 -2.34 2.10
N GLN A 106 5.49 -3.35 2.77
CA GLN A 106 4.09 -3.72 2.59
C GLN A 106 3.16 -2.61 3.11
N VAL A 107 3.52 -1.97 4.23
CA VAL A 107 2.77 -0.81 4.76
C VAL A 107 2.80 0.33 3.75
N LEU A 108 3.97 0.63 3.18
CA LEU A 108 4.11 1.65 2.14
C LEU A 108 3.27 1.31 0.90
N PHE A 109 3.34 0.07 0.41
CA PHE A 109 2.52 -0.38 -0.72
C PHE A 109 1.03 -0.17 -0.46
N ASN A 110 0.53 -0.65 0.69
CA ASN A 110 -0.88 -0.53 1.05
C ASN A 110 -1.32 0.94 1.15
N LEU A 111 -0.45 1.85 1.58
CA LEU A 111 -0.73 3.28 1.57
C LEU A 111 -0.72 3.87 0.16
N MET A 112 0.29 3.57 -0.63
CA MET A 112 0.41 4.15 -1.97
C MET A 112 -0.69 3.65 -2.90
N ILE A 113 -1.06 2.37 -2.85
CA ILE A 113 -2.16 1.83 -3.68
C ILE A 113 -3.54 2.36 -3.28
N THR A 114 -3.67 2.92 -2.07
CA THR A 114 -4.91 3.56 -1.61
C THR A 114 -4.95 5.07 -1.94
N LEU A 115 -3.81 5.76 -1.95
CA LEU A 115 -3.76 7.21 -2.12
C LEU A 115 -3.41 7.67 -3.54
N TRP A 116 -2.57 6.94 -4.28
CA TRP A 116 -2.12 7.37 -5.61
C TRP A 116 -3.25 7.19 -6.64
N PRO A 117 -3.25 7.97 -7.72
CA PRO A 117 -4.19 7.79 -8.84
C PRO A 117 -4.17 6.36 -9.40
N LEU A 118 -5.25 5.92 -10.02
CA LEU A 118 -5.36 4.54 -10.53
C LEU A 118 -4.34 4.27 -11.65
N GLU A 119 -4.10 5.28 -12.47
CA GLU A 119 -3.39 5.19 -13.75
C GLU A 119 -1.91 4.87 -13.56
N VAL A 120 -1.32 5.39 -12.49
CA VAL A 120 0.12 5.23 -12.20
C VAL A 120 0.47 3.82 -11.77
N TRP A 121 -0.54 3.03 -11.37
CA TRP A 121 -0.39 1.62 -11.03
C TRP A 121 -0.54 0.68 -12.23
N GLN A 122 -1.08 1.15 -13.36
CA GLN A 122 -1.36 0.27 -14.51
C GLN A 122 -0.07 -0.31 -15.09
N GLN A 123 0.96 0.52 -15.31
CA GLN A 123 2.22 0.03 -15.87
C GLN A 123 2.94 -0.93 -14.90
N PRO A 124 3.14 -0.60 -13.61
CA PRO A 124 3.80 -1.53 -12.69
C PRO A 124 3.09 -2.88 -12.55
N LEU A 125 1.77 -2.89 -12.41
CA LEU A 125 0.99 -4.13 -12.25
C LEU A 125 0.96 -4.97 -13.54
N SER A 126 0.95 -4.32 -14.70
CA SER A 126 0.97 -5.04 -15.99
C SER A 126 2.21 -5.89 -16.20
N GLN A 127 3.35 -5.54 -15.57
CA GLN A 127 4.59 -6.32 -15.67
C GLN A 127 4.47 -7.71 -15.04
N VAL A 128 3.52 -7.89 -14.11
CA VAL A 128 3.20 -9.17 -13.49
C VAL A 128 1.82 -9.68 -13.92
N HIS A 129 1.23 -9.11 -14.97
CA HIS A 129 -0.11 -9.43 -15.47
C HIS A 129 -1.24 -9.21 -14.45
N TRP A 130 -1.02 -8.37 -13.44
CA TRP A 130 -2.04 -8.00 -12.48
C TRP A 130 -2.78 -6.75 -12.94
N GLN A 131 -3.98 -6.53 -12.39
CA GLN A 131 -4.81 -5.39 -12.71
C GLN A 131 -5.38 -4.74 -11.45
N LEU A 132 -5.40 -3.41 -11.43
CA LEU A 132 -6.17 -2.61 -10.49
C LEU A 132 -7.33 -1.95 -11.23
N THR A 133 -8.55 -2.16 -10.76
CA THR A 133 -9.76 -1.51 -11.28
C THR A 133 -10.35 -0.56 -10.24
N GLU A 134 -11.14 0.41 -10.69
CA GLU A 134 -11.81 1.38 -9.82
C GLU A 134 -13.28 1.55 -10.26
N HIS A 135 -14.17 1.64 -9.28
CA HIS A 135 -15.60 1.89 -9.49
C HIS A 135 -16.11 2.94 -8.52
N ILE A 136 -16.91 3.89 -9.01
CA ILE A 136 -17.61 4.88 -8.18
C ILE A 136 -19.04 4.42 -8.00
N ASN A 137 -19.47 4.29 -6.74
CA ASN A 137 -20.86 4.01 -6.41
C ASN A 137 -21.53 5.30 -5.95
N SER A 138 -22.77 5.53 -6.37
CA SER A 138 -23.59 6.65 -5.91
C SER A 138 -24.86 6.11 -5.31
N ASP A 139 -25.16 6.48 -4.07
CA ASP A 139 -26.46 6.16 -3.47
C ASP A 139 -27.49 7.20 -3.95
N PRO A 140 -28.52 6.77 -4.72
CA PRO A 140 -29.52 7.67 -5.29
C PRO A 140 -30.39 8.36 -4.22
N LYS A 141 -30.41 7.87 -2.98
CA LYS A 141 -31.22 8.45 -1.89
C LYS A 141 -30.46 9.52 -1.11
N THR A 142 -29.15 9.36 -0.95
CA THR A 142 -28.33 10.23 -0.11
C THR A 142 -27.43 11.16 -0.92
N ASN A 143 -27.27 10.92 -2.23
CA ASN A 143 -26.27 11.56 -3.10
C ASN A 143 -24.83 11.40 -2.59
N ILE A 144 -24.58 10.43 -1.70
CA ILE A 144 -23.24 10.10 -1.23
C ILE A 144 -22.56 9.25 -2.31
N GLN A 145 -21.35 9.64 -2.68
CA GLN A 145 -20.51 8.90 -3.59
C GLN A 145 -19.39 8.20 -2.83
N THR A 146 -19.21 6.91 -3.10
CA THR A 146 -18.12 6.10 -2.58
C THR A 146 -17.30 5.57 -3.75
N LYS A 147 -16.10 5.10 -3.45
CA LYS A 147 -15.19 4.52 -4.43
C LYS A 147 -14.79 3.13 -3.95
N GLN A 148 -14.54 2.22 -4.88
CA GLN A 148 -13.97 0.92 -4.60
C GLN A 148 -12.85 0.65 -5.60
N ARG A 149 -11.73 0.10 -5.15
CA ARG A 149 -10.72 -0.51 -6.03
C ARG A 149 -10.64 -2.01 -5.82
N THR A 150 -10.34 -2.75 -6.88
CA THR A 150 -10.14 -4.20 -6.83
C THR A 150 -8.81 -4.56 -7.48
N LEU A 151 -7.97 -5.26 -6.72
CA LEU A 151 -6.70 -5.80 -7.18
C LEU A 151 -6.89 -7.26 -7.58
N ILE A 152 -6.56 -7.57 -8.83
CA ILE A 152 -6.81 -8.86 -9.48
C ILE A 152 -5.47 -9.42 -9.96
N ASP A 153 -5.22 -10.70 -9.72
CA ASP A 153 -4.00 -11.38 -10.17
C ASP A 153 -4.07 -11.81 -11.66
N ASP A 154 -2.98 -12.43 -12.12
CA ASP A 154 -2.80 -12.96 -13.47
C ASP A 154 -3.77 -14.10 -13.83
N GLN A 155 -4.46 -14.67 -12.85
CA GLN A 155 -5.45 -15.73 -13.00
C GLN A 155 -6.88 -15.21 -12.91
N GLY A 156 -7.07 -13.89 -12.77
CA GLY A 156 -8.39 -13.27 -12.60
C GLY A 156 -8.95 -13.40 -11.19
N LYS A 157 -8.15 -13.79 -10.21
CA LYS A 157 -8.55 -13.94 -8.81
C LYS A 157 -8.44 -12.60 -8.08
N ILE A 158 -9.44 -12.30 -7.24
CA ILE A 158 -9.42 -11.11 -6.40
C ILE A 158 -8.43 -11.31 -5.26
N MET A 159 -7.39 -10.48 -5.25
CA MET A 159 -6.34 -10.49 -4.24
C MET A 159 -6.66 -9.52 -3.10
N ALA A 160 -7.18 -8.34 -3.45
CA ALA A 160 -7.62 -7.36 -2.47
C ALA A 160 -8.77 -6.50 -3.00
N THR A 161 -9.58 -6.01 -2.06
CA THR A 161 -10.57 -4.94 -2.31
C THR A 161 -10.25 -3.75 -1.43
N ILE A 162 -10.48 -2.55 -1.93
CA ILE A 162 -10.24 -1.29 -1.22
C ILE A 162 -11.51 -0.47 -1.27
N ASP A 163 -12.18 -0.35 -0.14
CA ASP A 163 -13.41 0.40 0.00
C ASP A 163 -13.13 1.79 0.56
N TYR A 164 -13.69 2.83 -0.06
CA TYR A 164 -13.53 4.21 0.36
C TYR A 164 -14.90 4.78 0.73
N SER A 165 -15.04 5.34 1.93
CA SER A 165 -16.29 5.98 2.34
C SER A 165 -16.55 7.33 1.66
N SER A 166 -15.60 7.81 0.86
CA SER A 166 -15.65 9.02 0.04
C SER A 166 -14.81 8.79 -1.22
N VAL A 167 -15.16 9.44 -2.33
CA VAL A 167 -14.35 9.39 -3.56
C VAL A 167 -12.95 9.99 -3.32
N ASP A 168 -12.89 11.06 -2.54
CA ASP A 168 -11.64 11.66 -2.07
C ASP A 168 -11.07 10.83 -0.91
N PRO A 169 -9.91 10.18 -1.09
CA PRO A 169 -9.36 9.25 -0.10
C PRO A 169 -8.94 9.94 1.20
N LEU A 170 -8.73 11.25 1.21
CA LEU A 170 -8.35 11.99 2.43
C LEU A 170 -9.57 12.43 3.26
N LYS A 171 -10.78 12.36 2.69
CA LYS A 171 -12.05 12.80 3.32
C LYS A 171 -12.93 11.66 3.81
N GLY A 172 -12.44 10.43 3.79
CA GLY A 172 -13.19 9.24 4.20
C GLY A 172 -12.30 8.21 4.87
N ASP A 173 -12.95 7.23 5.48
CA ASP A 173 -12.28 6.02 5.94
C ASP A 173 -12.00 5.12 4.74
N ILE A 174 -10.82 4.53 4.71
CA ILE A 174 -10.40 3.55 3.69
C ILE A 174 -10.27 2.18 4.36
N SER A 175 -10.84 1.14 3.74
CA SER A 175 -10.69 -0.25 4.17
C SER A 175 -10.04 -1.07 3.07
N PHE A 176 -8.78 -1.43 3.25
CA PHE A 176 -8.06 -2.39 2.41
C PHE A 176 -8.23 -3.80 2.97
N ILE A 177 -8.78 -4.71 2.18
CA ILE A 177 -9.08 -6.09 2.58
C ILE A 177 -8.25 -7.02 1.72
N ASN A 178 -7.27 -7.70 2.30
CA ASN A 178 -6.52 -8.74 1.59
C ASN A 178 -7.26 -10.07 1.70
N GLN A 179 -7.78 -10.58 0.59
CA GLN A 179 -8.61 -11.78 0.60
C GLN A 179 -7.79 -13.07 0.78
N GLN A 180 -6.52 -13.07 0.38
CA GLN A 180 -5.67 -14.25 0.49
C GLN A 180 -5.10 -14.42 1.89
N LEU A 181 -4.66 -13.32 2.48
CA LEU A 181 -4.01 -13.32 3.78
C LEU A 181 -5.01 -13.09 4.91
N GLY A 182 -6.26 -12.71 4.62
CA GLY A 182 -7.33 -12.59 5.60
C GLY A 182 -7.14 -11.48 6.62
N PHE A 183 -6.43 -10.42 6.24
CA PHE A 183 -6.28 -9.22 7.05
C PHE A 183 -7.03 -8.04 6.45
N THR A 184 -7.44 -7.12 7.31
CA THR A 184 -8.04 -5.84 6.93
C THR A 184 -7.19 -4.71 7.50
N ILE A 185 -6.91 -3.71 6.67
CA ILE A 185 -6.26 -2.47 7.08
C ILE A 185 -7.29 -1.36 6.95
N LYS A 186 -7.57 -0.66 8.04
CA LYS A 186 -8.37 0.56 8.04
C LYS A 186 -7.44 1.76 8.14
N ILE A 187 -7.57 2.70 7.23
CA ILE A 187 -6.82 3.95 7.23
C ILE A 187 -7.83 5.07 7.49
N LYS A 188 -7.57 5.84 8.54
CA LYS A 188 -8.33 7.04 8.88
C LYS A 188 -7.42 8.25 8.83
N THR A 189 -7.73 9.20 7.96
CA THR A 189 -7.05 10.49 7.95
C THR A 189 -7.60 11.36 9.07
N LEU A 190 -6.72 11.77 10.00
CA LEU A 190 -7.08 12.59 11.15
C LEU A 190 -6.92 14.08 10.85
N GLN A 191 -5.85 14.42 10.14
CA GLN A 191 -5.53 15.77 9.68
C GLN A 191 -4.72 15.66 8.40
N TYR A 192 -4.92 16.57 7.46
CA TYR A 192 -4.06 16.70 6.29
C TYR A 192 -3.95 18.14 5.81
N ASN A 193 -2.91 18.39 5.05
CA ASN A 193 -2.70 19.58 4.24
C ASN A 193 -2.25 19.10 2.84
N GLN A 194 -2.87 19.65 1.80
CA GLN A 194 -2.63 19.32 0.40
C GLN A 194 -2.40 20.61 -0.37
N ASP A 195 -1.30 20.65 -1.12
CA ASP A 195 -0.87 21.77 -1.98
C ASP A 195 -0.78 21.35 -3.46
#